data_AF-A0A2S8BB87-F1
#
_entry.id   AF-A0A2S8BB87-F1
#
_cell.length_a   1.000
_cell.length_b   1.000
_cell.length_c   1.000
_cell.angle_alpha   90.00
_cell.angle_beta   90.00
_cell.angle_gamma   90.00
#
_symmetry.space_group_name_H-M   'P 1'
#
loop_
_entity.id
_entity.type
_entity.pdbx_description
1 polymer ?
#
loop_
_entity_poly.entity_id
_entity_poly.type
_entity_poly.pdbx_seq_one_letter_code
_entity_poly.pdbx_strand_id
1 'polypeptide(L)'
;MSESKMLDADHFVAHFRQPGEPMARGNFLSRIFGIFSEEIVRIWCRDDRSPYENLGRPTLHYEGKPYTLDFLFRSRATDRVFVVEQKCEIAFENYRYLTLSDVAQLAHHKKAAFAGFLAAAYERTRPPIFHRREPIETDGAILIWGALDRQNVRTIQEATGLSDIISLSDVIQDLRTWRSDEYLQLVEDRRQWSAGLFAYLSEEA
;
A
#
# COMPACT_ATOMS: atom_id res chain seq x y z
N MET A 1 -11.12 -8.52 -18.25
CA MET A 1 -10.64 -7.55 -17.23
C MET A 1 -10.90 -6.17 -17.79
N SER A 2 -11.80 -5.41 -17.17
CA SER A 2 -12.51 -4.31 -17.82
C SER A 2 -11.77 -2.98 -17.75
N GLU A 3 -11.94 -2.19 -18.81
CA GLU A 3 -11.62 -0.77 -19.00
C GLU A 3 -11.91 0.09 -17.76
N SER A 4 -12.91 -0.29 -16.95
CA SER A 4 -13.27 0.32 -15.67
C SER A 4 -12.13 0.36 -14.64
N LYS A 5 -11.23 -0.63 -14.63
CA LYS A 5 -10.10 -0.68 -13.66
C LYS A 5 -8.91 0.19 -14.10
N MET A 6 -8.78 0.49 -15.39
CA MET A 6 -7.77 1.44 -15.89
C MET A 6 -8.19 2.89 -15.60
N LEU A 7 -9.47 3.20 -15.86
CA LEU A 7 -10.05 4.52 -15.58
C LEU A 7 -9.90 4.93 -14.10
N ASP A 8 -9.97 3.97 -13.18
CA ASP A 8 -9.90 4.28 -11.75
C ASP A 8 -8.46 4.56 -11.26
N ALA A 9 -7.44 3.92 -11.86
CA ALA A 9 -6.03 4.24 -11.59
C ALA A 9 -5.70 5.66 -12.07
N ASP A 10 -6.13 6.02 -13.29
CA ASP A 10 -5.97 7.39 -13.82
C ASP A 10 -6.71 8.41 -12.96
N HIS A 11 -7.90 8.07 -12.46
CA HIS A 11 -8.68 8.92 -11.59
C HIS A 11 -8.03 9.12 -10.21
N PHE A 12 -7.45 8.06 -9.63
CA PHE A 12 -6.65 8.13 -8.41
C PHE A 12 -5.43 9.04 -8.59
N VAL A 13 -4.69 8.89 -9.69
CA VAL A 13 -3.56 9.76 -10.04
C VAL A 13 -4.00 11.22 -10.20
N ALA A 14 -5.10 11.45 -10.90
CA ALA A 14 -5.65 12.78 -11.17
C ALA A 14 -6.09 13.51 -9.89
N HIS A 15 -6.39 12.82 -8.79
CA HIS A 15 -6.70 13.48 -7.52
C HIS A 15 -5.48 14.19 -6.91
N PHE A 16 -4.29 13.59 -7.06
CA PHE A 16 -3.05 14.15 -6.54
C PHE A 16 -2.37 15.10 -7.54
N ARG A 17 -2.46 14.79 -8.84
CA ARG A 17 -1.83 15.57 -9.92
C ARG A 17 -2.88 16.18 -10.84
N GLN A 18 -3.23 17.44 -10.58
CA GLN A 18 -4.18 18.20 -11.39
C GLN A 18 -3.43 19.25 -12.24
N PRO A 19 -3.67 19.32 -13.57
CA PRO A 19 -3.13 20.39 -14.40
C PRO A 19 -3.56 21.77 -13.88
N GLY A 20 -2.62 22.70 -13.75
CA GLY A 20 -2.88 24.07 -13.29
C GLY A 20 -2.90 24.27 -11.77
N GLU A 21 -2.92 23.19 -10.98
CA GLU A 21 -2.88 23.28 -9.51
C GLU A 21 -1.44 23.40 -8.97
N PRO A 22 -1.22 24.08 -7.83
CA PRO A 22 0.09 24.16 -7.20
C PRO A 22 0.61 22.78 -6.76
N MET A 23 1.90 22.50 -6.96
CA MET A 23 2.54 21.27 -6.45
C MET A 23 2.35 21.08 -4.94
N ALA A 24 2.26 22.18 -4.19
CA ALA A 24 1.99 22.18 -2.76
C ALA A 24 0.68 21.42 -2.41
N ARG A 25 -0.35 21.50 -3.27
CA ARG A 25 -1.63 20.80 -3.07
C ARG A 25 -1.43 19.30 -3.03
N GLY A 26 -0.83 18.71 -4.07
CA GLY A 26 -0.65 17.25 -4.10
C GLY A 26 0.39 16.74 -3.10
N ASN A 27 1.41 17.54 -2.77
CA ASN A 27 2.34 17.27 -1.66
C ASN A 27 1.65 17.23 -0.29
N PHE A 28 0.66 18.11 -0.08
CA PHE A 28 -0.16 18.14 1.12
C PHE A 28 -1.10 16.93 1.18
N LEU A 29 -1.82 16.66 0.09
CA LEU A 29 -2.72 15.50 -0.02
C LEU A 29 -1.98 14.16 0.16
N SER A 30 -0.77 14.04 -0.41
CA SER A 30 0.10 12.87 -0.21
C SER A 30 0.37 12.61 1.28
N ARG A 31 0.76 13.65 2.03
CA ARG A 31 1.05 13.54 3.46
C ARG A 31 -0.19 13.15 4.24
N ILE A 32 -1.33 13.79 3.97
CA ILE A 32 -2.60 13.44 4.61
C ILE A 32 -2.97 11.99 4.34
N PHE A 33 -2.92 11.58 3.07
CA PHE A 33 -3.25 10.21 2.69
C PHE A 33 -2.33 9.19 3.35
N GLY A 34 -1.03 9.51 3.46
CA GLY A 34 -0.05 8.68 4.16
C GLY A 34 -0.37 8.43 5.64
N ILE A 35 -1.15 9.30 6.30
CA ILE A 35 -1.52 9.13 7.72
C ILE A 35 -2.48 7.93 7.92
N PHE A 36 -3.33 7.63 6.94
CA PHE A 36 -4.41 6.64 7.11
C PHE A 36 -4.48 5.60 5.99
N SER A 37 -3.56 5.62 5.02
CA SER A 37 -3.54 4.67 3.90
C SER A 37 -3.41 3.23 4.36
N GLU A 38 -2.64 2.96 5.40
CA GLU A 38 -2.57 1.61 5.98
C GLU A 38 -3.90 1.17 6.59
N GLU A 39 -4.66 2.10 7.20
CA GLU A 39 -5.96 1.74 7.80
C GLU A 39 -6.98 1.37 6.73
N ILE A 40 -6.92 2.00 5.55
CA ILE A 40 -7.71 1.58 4.38
C ILE A 40 -7.43 0.11 4.05
N VAL A 41 -6.16 -0.30 4.03
CA VAL A 41 -5.78 -1.69 3.77
C VAL A 41 -6.28 -2.62 4.89
N ARG A 42 -6.20 -2.20 6.15
CA ARG A 42 -6.73 -3.00 7.28
C ARG A 42 -8.24 -3.22 7.16
N ILE A 43 -9.00 -2.18 6.83
CA ILE A 43 -10.44 -2.27 6.62
C ILE A 43 -10.74 -3.24 5.47
N TRP A 44 -10.00 -3.13 4.36
CA TRP A 44 -10.13 -4.07 3.25
C TRP A 44 -9.90 -5.52 3.69
N CYS A 45 -8.84 -5.80 4.45
CA CYS A 45 -8.58 -7.16 4.95
C CYS A 45 -9.61 -7.69 5.96
N ARG A 46 -10.36 -6.82 6.67
CA ARG A 46 -11.43 -7.23 7.60
C ARG A 46 -12.70 -7.65 6.86
N ASP A 47 -12.91 -7.16 5.64
CA ASP A 47 -14.05 -7.55 4.81
C ASP A 47 -13.88 -8.98 4.28
N ASP A 48 -14.91 -9.82 4.45
CA ASP A 48 -14.88 -11.23 4.01
C ASP A 48 -14.74 -11.41 2.50
N ARG A 49 -15.03 -10.36 1.72
CA ARG A 49 -14.85 -10.35 0.26
C ARG A 49 -13.39 -10.14 -0.15
N SER A 50 -12.53 -9.66 0.75
CA SER A 50 -11.12 -9.47 0.45
C SER A 50 -10.40 -10.81 0.32
N PRO A 51 -9.49 -10.96 -0.67
CA PRO A 51 -8.71 -12.19 -0.85
C PRO A 51 -7.75 -12.48 0.30
N TYR A 52 -7.46 -11.47 1.14
CA TYR A 52 -6.49 -11.57 2.23
C TYR A 52 -7.10 -11.17 3.56
N GLU A 53 -6.67 -11.86 4.61
CA GLU A 53 -6.83 -11.44 6.00
C GLU A 53 -5.51 -10.86 6.50
N ASN A 54 -5.58 -9.81 7.33
CA ASN A 54 -4.41 -9.23 7.98
C ASN A 54 -4.21 -9.82 9.38
N LEU A 55 -3.08 -10.51 9.59
CA LEU A 55 -2.72 -11.15 10.85
C LEU A 55 -2.00 -10.20 11.83
N GLY A 56 -1.55 -9.03 11.37
CA GLY A 56 -0.82 -8.04 12.17
C GLY A 56 0.44 -7.53 11.47
N ARG A 57 1.39 -7.01 12.26
CA ARG A 57 2.68 -6.52 11.76
C ARG A 57 3.78 -7.54 12.10
N PRO A 58 4.51 -8.08 11.11
CA PRO A 58 5.64 -8.94 11.36
C PRO A 58 6.93 -8.14 11.54
N THR A 59 7.92 -8.76 12.19
CA THR A 59 9.28 -8.24 12.30
C THR A 59 10.23 -9.12 11.50
N LEU A 60 10.88 -8.52 10.53
CA LEU A 60 11.91 -9.07 9.66
C LEU A 60 13.28 -8.89 10.29
N HIS A 61 14.12 -9.92 10.34
CA HIS A 61 15.52 -9.79 10.80
C HIS A 61 16.46 -9.87 9.60
N TYR A 62 17.03 -8.74 9.20
CA TYR A 62 17.89 -8.64 8.01
C TYR A 62 19.17 -7.88 8.34
N GLU A 63 20.33 -8.40 7.91
CA GLU A 63 21.65 -7.81 8.19
C GLU A 63 21.88 -7.48 9.69
N GLY A 64 21.43 -8.36 10.58
CA GLY A 64 21.60 -8.22 12.03
C GLY A 64 20.70 -7.17 12.68
N LYS A 65 19.71 -6.63 11.97
CA LYS A 65 18.77 -5.62 12.49
C LYS A 65 17.31 -6.04 12.33
N PRO A 66 16.44 -5.72 13.30
CA PRO A 66 15.00 -5.92 13.17
C PRO A 66 14.34 -4.77 12.39
N TYR A 67 13.41 -5.12 11.51
CA TYR A 67 12.59 -4.19 10.75
C TYR A 67 11.12 -4.62 10.84
N THR A 68 10.22 -3.72 11.24
CA THR A 68 8.78 -4.00 11.23
C THR A 68 8.24 -3.71 9.84
N LEU A 69 7.55 -4.68 9.26
CA LEU A 69 6.83 -4.51 7.99
C LEU A 69 5.39 -4.06 8.24
N ASP A 70 4.72 -3.61 7.20
CA ASP A 70 3.38 -3.02 7.31
C ASP A 70 2.31 -4.05 7.65
N PHE A 71 2.35 -5.23 7.02
CA PHE A 71 1.37 -6.30 7.28
C PHE A 71 1.94 -7.72 7.15
N LEU A 72 1.19 -8.66 7.73
CA LEU A 72 1.30 -10.09 7.51
C LEU A 72 -0.05 -10.56 6.98
N PHE A 73 -0.11 -10.98 5.72
CA PHE A 73 -1.34 -11.41 5.09
C PHE A 73 -1.47 -12.93 5.08
N ARG A 74 -2.71 -13.40 5.17
CA ARG A 74 -3.08 -14.78 4.90
C ARG A 74 -4.07 -14.82 3.75
N SER A 75 -3.75 -15.56 2.70
CA SER A 75 -4.66 -15.79 1.59
C SER A 75 -5.83 -16.63 2.05
N ARG A 76 -7.06 -16.11 1.91
CA ARG A 76 -8.26 -16.87 2.28
C ARG A 76 -8.48 -18.09 1.39
N ALA A 77 -7.99 -18.06 0.15
CA ALA A 77 -8.16 -19.13 -0.82
C ALA A 77 -7.17 -20.30 -0.63
N THR A 78 -5.98 -20.03 -0.08
CA THR A 78 -4.88 -21.01 -0.04
C THR A 78 -4.25 -21.22 1.32
N ASP A 79 -4.65 -20.42 2.32
CA ASP A 79 -4.06 -20.33 3.67
C ASP A 79 -2.57 -19.94 3.69
N ARG A 80 -1.98 -19.60 2.53
CA ARG A 80 -0.60 -19.12 2.41
C ARG A 80 -0.41 -17.79 3.11
N VAL A 81 0.74 -17.61 3.74
CA VAL A 81 1.09 -16.45 4.56
C VAL A 81 2.14 -15.61 3.86
N PHE A 82 1.96 -14.29 3.77
CA PHE A 82 2.86 -13.39 3.06
C PHE A 82 3.26 -12.22 3.95
N VAL A 83 4.54 -11.85 3.94
CA VAL A 83 4.92 -10.53 4.44
C VAL A 83 4.53 -9.46 3.43
N VAL A 84 4.10 -8.31 3.92
CA VAL A 84 3.59 -7.25 3.07
C VAL A 84 4.20 -5.92 3.47
N GLU A 85 4.69 -5.21 2.47
CA GLU A 85 5.17 -3.84 2.61
C GLU A 85 4.33 -2.94 1.74
N GLN A 86 3.90 -1.81 2.29
CA GLN A 86 3.21 -0.76 1.57
C GLN A 86 4.19 0.37 1.23
N LYS A 87 4.17 0.79 -0.03
CA LYS A 87 4.94 1.91 -0.54
C LYS A 87 4.03 2.78 -1.39
N CYS A 88 3.56 3.86 -0.77
CA CYS A 88 2.76 4.88 -1.43
C CYS A 88 3.63 6.11 -1.62
N GLU A 89 4.43 6.11 -2.68
CA GLU A 89 5.34 7.21 -3.04
C GLU A 89 4.58 8.37 -3.72
N ILE A 90 3.49 8.81 -3.08
CA ILE A 90 2.62 9.86 -3.61
C ILE A 90 3.37 11.19 -3.58
N ALA A 91 3.40 11.89 -4.71
CA ALA A 91 4.12 13.14 -4.92
C ALA A 91 5.66 13.06 -4.86
N PHE A 92 6.26 11.87 -4.63
CA PHE A 92 7.71 11.69 -4.75
C PHE A 92 8.15 11.80 -6.21
N GLU A 93 9.26 12.50 -6.45
CA GLU A 93 9.76 12.91 -7.78
C GLU A 93 8.64 13.33 -8.76
N ASN A 94 7.80 14.28 -8.38
CA ASN A 94 6.69 14.77 -9.22
C ASN A 94 5.72 13.64 -9.66
N TYR A 95 5.33 12.78 -8.72
CA TYR A 95 4.42 11.64 -8.95
C TYR A 95 5.00 10.54 -9.84
N ARG A 96 6.30 10.58 -10.17
CA ARG A 96 6.97 9.56 -11.00
C ARG A 96 6.79 8.13 -10.48
N TYR A 97 6.65 7.99 -9.17
CA TYR A 97 6.53 6.70 -8.49
C TYR A 97 5.10 6.40 -8.04
N LEU A 98 4.11 7.19 -8.46
CA LEU A 98 2.72 6.95 -8.07
C LEU A 98 2.16 5.69 -8.73
N THR A 99 2.47 5.50 -10.02
CA THR A 99 2.15 4.29 -10.78
C THR A 99 3.40 3.45 -10.92
N LEU A 100 3.33 2.20 -10.46
CA LEU A 100 4.39 1.22 -10.69
C LEU A 100 4.20 0.60 -12.08
N SER A 101 5.15 0.88 -12.97
CA SER A 101 5.19 0.39 -14.35
C SER A 101 6.50 -0.30 -14.72
N ASP A 102 7.56 -0.14 -13.92
CA ASP A 102 8.87 -0.72 -14.19
C ASP A 102 9.56 -1.16 -12.89
N VAL A 103 10.24 -2.31 -12.93
CA VAL A 103 11.02 -2.83 -11.79
C VAL A 103 12.14 -1.88 -11.35
N ALA A 104 12.72 -1.11 -12.27
CA ALA A 104 13.75 -0.11 -11.97
C ALA A 104 13.22 0.98 -11.03
N GLN A 105 11.89 1.19 -10.97
CA GLN A 105 11.32 2.08 -9.99
C GLN A 105 11.58 1.59 -8.58
N LEU A 106 11.66 0.29 -8.29
CA LEU A 106 11.92 -0.21 -6.93
C LEU A 106 13.34 0.10 -6.44
N ALA A 107 14.29 0.32 -7.35
CA ALA A 107 15.70 0.56 -7.02
C ALA A 107 15.96 1.89 -6.29
N HIS A 108 15.00 2.81 -6.24
CA HIS A 108 15.15 4.05 -5.47
C HIS A 108 15.11 3.81 -3.95
N HIS A 109 14.56 2.68 -3.49
CA HIS A 109 14.56 2.29 -2.09
C HIS A 109 15.91 1.69 -1.68
N LYS A 110 16.82 2.56 -1.23
CA LYS A 110 18.18 2.18 -0.81
C LYS A 110 18.30 1.67 0.64
N LYS A 111 17.18 1.60 1.38
CA LYS A 111 17.20 1.22 2.80
C LYS A 111 17.22 -0.31 2.94
N ALA A 112 18.02 -0.81 3.88
CA ALA A 112 18.16 -2.25 4.16
C ALA A 112 16.82 -2.93 4.49
N ALA A 113 15.87 -2.23 5.10
CA ALA A 113 14.53 -2.75 5.36
C ALA A 113 13.82 -3.22 4.08
N PHE A 114 13.88 -2.42 3.01
CA PHE A 114 13.22 -2.76 1.74
C PHE A 114 13.97 -3.86 0.99
N ALA A 115 15.31 -3.86 1.05
CA ALA A 115 16.11 -4.95 0.51
C ALA A 115 15.79 -6.28 1.21
N GLY A 116 15.65 -6.27 2.53
CA GLY A 116 15.25 -7.44 3.31
C GLY A 116 13.81 -7.89 3.00
N PHE A 117 12.89 -6.96 2.76
CA PHE A 117 11.54 -7.27 2.28
C PHE A 117 11.59 -7.99 0.92
N LEU A 118 12.34 -7.48 -0.05
CA LEU A 118 12.51 -8.17 -1.34
C LEU A 118 13.18 -9.53 -1.18
N ALA A 119 14.15 -9.67 -0.27
CA ALA A 119 14.78 -10.96 0.02
C ALA A 119 13.77 -11.98 0.57
N ALA A 120 12.72 -11.54 1.27
CA ALA A 120 11.65 -12.41 1.78
C ALA A 120 10.76 -13.01 0.68
N ALA A 121 10.79 -12.44 -0.53
CA ALA A 121 10.09 -12.97 -1.69
C ALA A 121 10.70 -14.30 -2.20
N TYR A 122 11.97 -14.55 -1.92
CA TYR A 122 12.69 -15.74 -2.39
C TYR A 122 12.95 -16.73 -1.25
N GLU A 123 12.45 -17.95 -1.39
CA GLU A 123 12.57 -19.02 -0.38
C GLU A 123 14.02 -19.25 0.11
N ARG A 124 14.98 -19.29 -0.82
CA ARG A 124 16.39 -19.60 -0.50
C ARG A 124 17.12 -18.50 0.27
N THR A 125 16.65 -17.26 0.17
CA THR A 125 17.28 -16.09 0.80
C THR A 125 16.36 -15.46 1.83
N ARG A 126 15.25 -16.13 2.19
CA ARG A 126 14.24 -15.58 3.07
C ARG A 126 14.86 -15.35 4.46
N PRO A 127 14.95 -14.09 4.91
CA PRO A 127 15.39 -13.80 6.27
C PRO A 127 14.40 -14.33 7.33
N PRO A 128 14.84 -14.51 8.58
CA PRO A 128 13.95 -14.86 9.68
C PRO A 128 12.85 -13.81 9.88
N ILE A 129 11.62 -14.27 10.05
CA ILE A 129 10.43 -13.44 10.24
C ILE A 129 9.76 -13.85 11.55
N PHE A 130 9.34 -12.87 12.33
CA PHE A 130 8.68 -13.07 13.61
C PHE A 130 7.32 -12.37 13.62
N HIS A 131 6.35 -12.98 14.28
CA HIS A 131 5.07 -12.35 14.61
C HIS A 131 4.77 -12.60 16.08
N ARG A 132 4.51 -11.53 16.84
CA ARG A 132 4.31 -11.59 18.30
C ARG A 132 5.46 -12.30 19.04
N ARG A 133 6.70 -12.08 18.57
CA ARG A 133 7.97 -12.65 19.10
C ARG A 133 8.17 -14.15 18.80
N GLU A 134 7.25 -14.80 18.11
CA GLU A 134 7.40 -16.17 17.66
C GLU A 134 7.90 -16.21 16.21
N PRO A 135 8.83 -17.12 15.87
CA PRO A 135 9.24 -17.31 14.48
C PRO A 135 8.07 -17.86 13.67
N ILE A 136 7.93 -17.38 12.44
CA ILE A 136 6.91 -17.83 11.50
C ILE A 136 7.51 -18.16 10.15
N GLU A 137 6.94 -19.17 9.49
CA GLU A 137 7.17 -19.42 8.08
C GLU A 137 6.24 -18.53 7.25
N THR A 138 6.73 -18.09 6.10
CA THR A 138 5.93 -17.36 5.10
C THR A 138 6.09 -18.00 3.74
N ASP A 139 5.17 -17.78 2.82
CA ASP A 139 5.16 -18.33 1.47
C ASP A 139 5.72 -17.35 0.43
N GLY A 140 5.99 -16.11 0.84
CA GLY A 140 6.56 -15.08 -0.03
C GLY A 140 6.29 -13.68 0.48
N ALA A 141 6.33 -12.73 -0.44
CA ALA A 141 6.15 -11.31 -0.16
C ALA A 141 5.15 -10.67 -1.13
N ILE A 142 4.36 -9.72 -0.64
CA ILE A 142 3.40 -8.93 -1.41
C ILE A 142 3.77 -7.46 -1.29
N LEU A 143 3.76 -6.75 -2.41
CA LEU A 143 3.96 -5.29 -2.43
C LEU A 143 2.62 -4.58 -2.60
N ILE A 144 2.29 -3.62 -1.74
CA ILE A 144 1.19 -2.69 -1.97
C ILE A 144 1.76 -1.39 -2.52
N TRP A 145 1.25 -0.96 -3.67
CA TRP A 145 1.66 0.27 -4.35
C TRP A 145 0.47 1.20 -4.60
N GLY A 146 0.72 2.49 -4.87
CA GLY A 146 -0.34 3.47 -5.16
C GLY A 146 -1.26 3.05 -6.31
N ALA A 147 -0.75 3.08 -7.52
CA ALA A 147 -1.39 2.58 -8.73
C ALA A 147 -0.46 1.60 -9.47
N LEU A 148 -1.02 0.75 -10.34
CA LEU A 148 -0.26 -0.23 -11.12
C LEU A 148 -0.53 -0.07 -12.61
N ASP A 149 0.52 -0.13 -13.42
CA ASP A 149 0.38 -0.48 -14.82
C ASP A 149 0.26 -2.00 -14.94
N ARG A 150 -0.97 -2.46 -15.19
CA ARG A 150 -1.30 -3.88 -15.25
C ARG A 150 -0.55 -4.63 -16.35
N GLN A 151 -0.08 -3.95 -17.40
CA GLN A 151 0.67 -4.61 -18.46
C GLN A 151 2.03 -5.11 -17.97
N ASN A 152 2.59 -4.46 -16.95
CA ASN A 152 3.94 -4.71 -16.46
C ASN A 152 4.01 -5.49 -15.13
N VAL A 153 2.88 -5.68 -14.43
CA VAL A 153 2.84 -6.36 -13.12
C VAL A 153 3.53 -7.73 -13.17
N ARG A 154 3.21 -8.56 -14.16
CA ARG A 154 3.80 -9.89 -14.29
C ARG A 154 5.33 -9.84 -14.46
N THR A 155 5.83 -8.94 -15.31
CA THR A 155 7.27 -8.75 -15.51
C THR A 155 7.96 -8.32 -14.22
N ILE A 156 7.33 -7.45 -13.44
CA ILE A 156 7.86 -7.01 -12.14
C ILE A 156 7.89 -8.17 -11.14
N GLN A 157 6.82 -8.97 -11.06
CA GLN A 157 6.78 -10.15 -10.20
C GLN A 157 7.86 -11.17 -10.58
N GLU A 158 8.03 -11.46 -11.87
CA GLU A 158 9.08 -12.37 -12.37
C GLU A 158 10.49 -11.85 -12.02
N ALA A 159 10.72 -10.54 -12.11
CA ALA A 159 12.01 -9.93 -11.80
C ALA A 159 12.31 -9.85 -10.29
N THR A 160 11.30 -9.81 -9.43
CA THR A 160 11.44 -9.54 -7.98
C THR A 160 11.10 -10.72 -7.08
N GLY A 161 10.48 -11.78 -7.63
CA GLY A 161 9.97 -12.91 -6.86
C GLY A 161 8.69 -12.60 -6.07
N LEU A 162 8.14 -11.38 -6.15
CA LEU A 162 6.93 -11.00 -5.43
C LEU A 162 5.75 -11.89 -5.81
N SER A 163 5.08 -12.44 -4.80
CA SER A 163 3.95 -13.36 -4.98
C SER A 163 2.71 -12.64 -5.49
N ASP A 164 2.54 -11.37 -5.12
CA ASP A 164 1.49 -10.49 -5.60
C ASP A 164 1.93 -9.02 -5.54
N ILE A 165 1.31 -8.18 -6.36
CA ILE A 165 1.43 -6.72 -6.29
C ILE A 165 0.03 -6.14 -6.29
N ILE A 166 -0.35 -5.52 -5.17
CA ILE A 166 -1.68 -4.99 -4.94
C ILE A 166 -1.66 -3.48 -5.16
N SER A 167 -2.65 -2.99 -5.90
CA SER A 167 -2.86 -1.54 -6.03
C SER A 167 -3.74 -1.02 -4.91
N LEU A 168 -3.31 0.06 -4.26
CA LEU A 168 -4.13 0.75 -3.28
C LEU A 168 -5.35 1.42 -3.92
N SER A 169 -5.27 1.84 -5.19
CA SER A 169 -6.47 2.28 -5.92
C SER A 169 -7.48 1.14 -6.07
N ASP A 170 -7.05 -0.08 -6.36
CA ASP A 170 -7.94 -1.26 -6.42
C ASP A 170 -8.57 -1.55 -5.06
N VAL A 171 -7.78 -1.49 -3.97
CA VAL A 171 -8.28 -1.66 -2.60
C VAL A 171 -9.38 -0.64 -2.29
N ILE A 172 -9.16 0.63 -2.63
CA ILE A 172 -10.17 1.70 -2.45
C ILE A 172 -11.41 1.43 -3.30
N GLN A 173 -11.23 1.00 -4.55
CA GLN A 173 -12.33 0.72 -5.45
C GLN A 173 -13.18 -0.48 -5.00
N ASP A 174 -12.54 -1.51 -4.49
CA ASP A 174 -13.20 -2.64 -3.85
C ASP A 174 -14.08 -2.14 -2.71
N LEU A 175 -13.51 -1.41 -1.74
CA LEU A 175 -14.24 -0.87 -0.60
C LEU A 175 -15.42 0.04 -0.99
N ARG A 176 -15.26 0.86 -2.03
CA ARG A 176 -16.33 1.71 -2.59
C ARG A 176 -17.43 0.88 -3.24
N THR A 177 -17.05 -0.10 -4.05
CA THR A 177 -18.00 -1.01 -4.75
C THR A 177 -18.79 -1.84 -3.75
N TRP A 178 -18.10 -2.29 -2.71
CA TRP A 178 -18.64 -3.07 -1.61
C TRP A 178 -19.52 -2.26 -0.66
N ARG A 179 -19.45 -0.92 -0.75
CA ARG A 179 -20.09 0.02 0.18
C ARG A 179 -19.73 -0.31 1.63
N SER A 180 -18.43 -0.50 1.90
CA SER A 180 -17.95 -0.80 3.25
C SER A 180 -18.27 0.37 4.19
N ASP A 181 -19.14 0.13 5.16
CA ASP A 181 -19.54 1.14 6.15
C ASP A 181 -18.34 1.65 6.95
N GLU A 182 -17.43 0.74 7.31
CA GLU A 182 -16.21 1.08 8.05
C GLU A 182 -15.28 1.99 7.24
N TYR A 183 -15.12 1.73 5.94
CA TYR A 183 -14.34 2.60 5.05
C TYR A 183 -14.99 3.97 4.87
N LEU A 184 -16.32 4.01 4.66
CA LEU A 184 -17.04 5.26 4.51
C LEU A 184 -16.98 6.11 5.79
N GLN A 185 -17.09 5.46 6.95
CA GLN A 185 -16.92 6.13 8.25
C GLN A 185 -15.50 6.66 8.43
N LEU A 186 -14.47 5.87 8.08
CA LEU A 186 -13.08 6.34 8.13
C LEU A 186 -12.90 7.63 7.32
N VAL A 187 -13.39 7.66 6.07
CA VAL A 187 -13.27 8.82 5.19
C VAL A 187 -14.01 10.04 5.78
N GLU A 188 -15.22 9.83 6.28
CA GLU A 188 -16.03 10.90 6.88
C GLU A 188 -15.38 11.47 8.14
N ASP A 189 -14.86 10.61 9.03
CA ASP A 189 -14.13 11.04 10.22
C ASP A 189 -12.92 11.91 9.86
N ARG A 190 -12.09 11.47 8.90
CA ARG A 190 -10.92 12.25 8.48
C ARG A 190 -11.32 13.57 7.84
N ARG A 191 -12.42 13.61 7.11
CA ARG A 191 -12.99 14.86 6.56
C ARG A 191 -13.39 15.81 7.69
N GLN A 192 -14.15 15.33 8.68
CA GLN A 192 -14.63 16.13 9.79
C GLN A 192 -13.48 16.65 10.68
N TRP A 193 -12.51 15.81 11.02
CA TRP A 193 -11.37 16.22 11.85
C TRP A 193 -10.50 17.25 11.14
N SER A 194 -10.27 17.06 9.83
CA SER A 194 -9.53 18.05 9.03
C SER A 194 -10.28 19.38 8.95
N ALA A 195 -11.59 19.34 8.69
CA ALA A 195 -12.42 20.54 8.66
C ALA A 195 -12.42 21.26 10.02
N GLY A 196 -12.51 20.52 11.13
CA GLY A 196 -12.43 21.08 12.49
C GLY A 196 -11.09 21.74 12.78
N LEU A 197 -9.98 21.10 12.38
CA LEU A 197 -8.65 21.70 12.48
C LEU A 197 -8.56 23.01 11.69
N PHE A 198 -9.02 23.01 10.44
CA PHE A 198 -8.95 24.21 9.61
C PHE A 198 -9.86 25.32 10.12
N ALA A 199 -11.07 25.01 10.58
CA ALA A 199 -11.97 25.99 11.19
C ALA A 199 -11.32 26.66 12.43
N TYR A 200 -10.62 25.88 13.26
CA TYR A 200 -9.87 26.43 14.39
C TYR A 200 -8.68 27.29 13.96
N LEU A 201 -7.93 26.89 12.93
CA LEU A 201 -6.78 27.65 12.43
C LEU A 201 -7.18 28.91 11.66
N SER A 202 -8.38 28.92 11.08
CA SER A 202 -8.85 29.97 10.19
C SER A 202 -9.78 30.97 10.85
N GLU A 203 -9.90 30.99 12.17
CA GLU A 203 -10.80 31.92 12.90
C GLU A 203 -10.91 33.27 12.15
N GLU A 204 -12.04 33.49 11.45
CA GLU A 204 -12.66 34.80 11.52
C GLU A 204 -13.05 34.93 13.00
N ALA A 205 -12.23 35.67 13.74
CA ALA A 205 -12.66 36.33 14.96
C ALA A 205 -13.73 37.39 14.62
#